data_AF-A0A7Y8TIM7-F1
#
_entry.id   AF-A0A7Y8TIM7-F1
#
_cell.length_a   1.000
_cell.length_b   1.000
_cell.length_c   1.000
_cell.angle_alpha   90.00
_cell.angle_beta   90.00
_cell.angle_gamma   90.00
#
_symmetry.space_group_name_H-M   'P 1'
#
loop_
_entity.id
_entity.type
_entity.pdbx_description
1 polymer ?
#
loop_
_entity_poly.entity_id
_entity_poly.type
_entity_poly.pdbx_seq_one_letter_code
_entity_poly.pdbx_strand_id
1 'polypeptide(L)'
;MNSLEHKLTSLKLGRVKQVYSDWIERARETGMDYGEFLEELLSEELLSRQENQLKKRLHSASFPFEASLEQFDFSRHPELKRSVILRYFDSSFVEKAGNLLLIGASGLGKT
;
A
#
# COMPACT_ATOMS: atom_id res chain seq x y z
N MET A 1 29.03 13.85 -10.48
CA MET A 1 27.72 13.70 -9.83
C MET A 1 27.01 15.05 -9.90
N ASN A 2 25.82 15.13 -10.48
CA ASN A 2 25.10 16.40 -10.63
C ASN A 2 24.71 16.95 -9.24
N SER A 3 24.82 18.27 -9.00
CA SER A 3 24.55 18.86 -7.66
C SER A 3 23.15 18.51 -7.13
N LEU A 4 22.17 18.42 -8.04
CA LEU A 4 20.81 18.02 -7.73
C LEU A 4 20.72 16.56 -7.25
N GLU A 5 21.33 15.62 -7.98
CA GLU A 5 21.27 14.20 -7.60
C GLU A 5 21.91 13.92 -6.24
N HIS A 6 22.97 14.66 -5.90
CA HIS A 6 23.58 14.58 -4.58
C HIS A 6 22.59 15.04 -3.49
N LYS A 7 21.89 16.17 -3.70
CA LYS A 7 20.87 16.68 -2.78
C LYS A 7 19.69 15.71 -2.63
N LEU A 8 19.20 15.13 -3.74
CA LEU A 8 18.13 14.15 -3.72
C LEU A 8 18.54 12.90 -2.93
N THR A 9 19.79 12.44 -3.11
CA THR A 9 20.33 11.31 -2.37
C THR A 9 20.46 11.62 -0.88
N SER A 10 20.99 12.79 -0.51
CA SER A 10 21.15 13.18 0.90
C SER A 10 19.82 13.36 1.64
N LEU A 11 18.78 13.82 0.92
CA LEU A 11 17.42 13.96 1.45
C LEU A 11 16.61 12.66 1.41
N LYS A 12 17.22 11.55 0.93
CA LYS A 12 16.56 10.26 0.77
C LYS A 12 15.31 10.33 -0.13
N LEU A 13 15.34 11.18 -1.16
CA LEU A 13 14.28 11.33 -2.16
C LEU A 13 14.53 10.36 -3.32
N GLY A 14 14.43 9.07 -3.01
CA GLY A 14 14.81 8.00 -3.92
C GLY A 14 13.91 7.90 -5.15
N ARG A 15 12.60 8.06 -4.97
CA ARG A 15 11.63 8.05 -6.07
C ARG A 15 11.76 9.32 -6.90
N VAL A 16 11.86 10.49 -6.26
CA VAL A 16 12.07 11.76 -6.98
C VAL A 16 13.30 11.68 -7.88
N LYS A 17 14.42 11.14 -7.38
CA LYS A 17 15.65 10.95 -8.17
C LYS A 17 15.44 10.12 -9.45
N GLN A 18 14.49 9.19 -9.44
CA GLN A 18 14.18 8.35 -10.59
C GLN A 18 13.26 9.04 -11.61
N VAL A 19 12.35 9.92 -11.16
CA VAL A 19 11.25 10.42 -12.00
C VAL A 19 11.30 11.92 -12.29
N TYR A 20 12.20 12.68 -11.66
CA TYR A 20 12.20 14.15 -11.77
C TYR A 20 12.44 14.66 -13.21
N SER A 21 13.21 13.93 -14.03
CA SER A 21 13.43 14.29 -15.44
C SER A 21 12.10 14.28 -16.21
N ASP A 22 11.34 13.20 -16.05
CA ASP A 22 10.09 12.96 -16.79
C ASP A 22 9.02 13.96 -16.33
N TRP A 23 9.01 14.29 -15.04
CA TRP A 23 8.14 15.33 -14.50
C TRP A 23 8.50 16.73 -15.01
N ILE A 24 9.78 17.05 -15.22
CA ILE A 24 10.20 18.33 -15.81
C ILE A 24 9.71 18.43 -17.26
N GLU A 25 9.83 17.35 -18.03
CA GLU A 25 9.33 17.30 -19.41
C GLU A 25 7.81 17.48 -19.45
N ARG A 26 7.09 16.71 -18.63
CA ARG A 26 5.63 16.82 -18.49
C ARG A 26 5.20 18.23 -18.13
N ALA A 27 5.82 18.86 -17.13
CA ALA A 27 5.46 20.21 -16.70
C ALA A 27 5.66 21.25 -17.82
N ARG A 28 6.68 21.09 -18.66
CA ARG A 28 6.90 21.95 -19.83
C ARG A 28 5.83 21.77 -20.90
N GLU A 29 5.42 20.53 -21.14
CA GLU A 29 4.40 20.21 -22.16
C GLU A 29 3.01 20.66 -21.74
N THR A 30 2.64 20.47 -20.47
CA THR A 30 1.31 20.79 -19.95
C THR A 30 1.17 22.22 -19.46
N GLY A 31 2.28 22.97 -19.34
CA GLY A 31 2.28 24.30 -18.74
C GLY A 31 1.91 24.27 -17.25
N MET A 32 2.33 23.22 -16.54
CA MET A 32 2.01 22.99 -15.12
C MET A 32 2.56 24.12 -14.25
N ASP A 33 1.77 24.57 -13.27
CA ASP A 33 2.24 25.56 -12.29
C ASP A 33 3.38 24.98 -11.43
N TYR A 34 4.28 25.83 -10.96
CA TYR A 34 5.43 25.37 -10.17
C TYR A 34 5.02 24.76 -8.82
N GLY A 35 3.95 25.26 -8.21
CA GLY A 35 3.40 24.71 -6.98
C GLY A 35 2.84 23.31 -7.21
N GLU A 36 2.01 23.16 -8.25
CA GLU A 36 1.43 21.88 -8.67
C GLU A 36 2.51 20.85 -9.03
N PHE A 37 3.51 21.25 -9.80
CA PHE A 37 4.66 20.40 -10.14
C PHE A 37 5.37 19.86 -8.89
N LEU A 38 5.64 20.73 -7.92
CA LEU A 38 6.34 20.33 -6.71
C LEU A 38 5.48 19.40 -5.85
N GLU A 39 4.18 19.68 -5.73
CA GLU A 39 3.22 18.86 -4.98
C GLU A 39 3.13 17.44 -5.56
N GLU A 40 2.96 17.32 -6.88
CA GLU A 40 2.89 16.05 -7.57
C GLU A 40 4.20 15.26 -7.47
N LEU A 41 5.34 15.92 -7.66
CA LEU A 41 6.66 15.29 -7.55
C LEU A 41 6.94 14.74 -6.14
N LEU A 42 6.51 15.47 -5.10
CA LEU A 42 6.64 15.00 -3.71
C LEU A 42 5.61 13.93 -3.36
N SER A 43 4.43 13.96 -4.00
CA SER A 43 3.40 12.93 -3.84
C SER A 43 3.89 11.56 -4.32
N GLU A 44 4.59 11.49 -5.45
CA GLU A 44 5.26 10.27 -5.92
C GLU A 44 6.20 9.67 -4.86
N GLU A 45 6.98 10.50 -4.17
CA GLU A 45 7.88 10.05 -3.10
C GLU A 45 7.12 9.52 -1.89
N LEU A 46 6.06 10.21 -1.47
CA LEU A 46 5.22 9.77 -0.35
C LEU A 46 4.57 8.42 -0.65
N LEU A 47 3.99 8.26 -1.85
CA LEU A 47 3.40 7.00 -2.30
C LEU A 47 4.43 5.86 -2.30
N SER A 48 5.60 6.10 -2.90
CA SER A 48 6.67 5.09 -2.92
C SER A 48 7.14 4.68 -1.52
N ARG A 49 7.19 5.61 -0.56
CA ARG A 49 7.52 5.30 0.84
C ARG A 49 6.44 4.45 1.51
N GLN A 50 5.16 4.76 1.28
CA GLN A 50 4.04 3.98 1.81
C GLN A 50 4.04 2.56 1.25
N GLU A 51 4.21 2.40 -0.06
CA GLU A 51 4.31 1.09 -0.71
C GLU A 51 5.48 0.28 -0.17
N ASN A 52 6.66 0.89 -0.04
CA ASN A 52 7.83 0.23 0.51
C ASN A 52 7.64 -0.17 1.98
N GLN A 53 6.96 0.66 2.77
CA GLN A 53 6.62 0.31 4.15
C GLN A 53 5.62 -0.85 4.21
N LEU A 54 4.61 -0.86 3.35
CA LEU A 54 3.65 -1.95 3.24
C LEU A 54 4.34 -3.27 2.85
N LYS A 55 5.18 -3.24 1.80
CA LYS A 55 5.96 -4.41 1.35
C LYS A 55 6.84 -4.96 2.47
N LYS A 56 7.52 -4.09 3.23
CA LYS A 56 8.32 -4.49 4.39
C LYS A 56 7.48 -5.14 5.47
N ARG A 57 6.30 -4.58 5.80
CA ARG A 57 5.39 -5.14 6.80
C ARG A 57 4.87 -6.51 6.39
N LEU A 58 4.45 -6.67 5.13
CA LEU A 58 4.01 -7.96 4.58
C LEU A 58 5.13 -9.00 4.63
N HIS A 59 6.35 -8.63 4.22
CA HIS A 59 7.50 -9.52 4.31
C HIS A 59 7.81 -9.92 5.76
N SER A 60 7.78 -8.96 6.70
CA SER A 60 8.03 -9.23 8.13
C SER A 60 6.94 -10.06 8.80
N ALA A 61 5.70 -10.04 8.28
CA ALA A 61 4.62 -10.85 8.81
C ALA A 61 4.82 -12.34 8.50
N SER A 62 5.72 -12.67 7.54
CA SER A 62 6.09 -14.05 7.19
C SER A 62 4.88 -14.97 6.99
N PHE A 63 3.85 -14.43 6.31
CA PHE A 63 2.67 -15.23 5.98
C PHE A 63 3.09 -16.44 5.12
N PRO A 64 2.59 -17.65 5.42
CA PRO A 64 2.98 -18.88 4.72
C PRO A 64 2.53 -18.90 3.24
N PHE A 65 1.57 -18.05 2.87
CA PHE A 65 1.13 -17.77 1.51
C PHE A 65 0.57 -16.34 1.44
N GLU A 66 0.53 -15.73 0.25
CA GLU A 66 -0.15 -14.45 0.02
C GLU A 66 -1.66 -14.64 0.13
N ALA A 67 -2.16 -14.74 1.37
CA ALA A 67 -3.58 -14.91 1.66
C ALA A 67 -4.30 -13.57 1.49
N SER A 68 -4.95 -13.36 0.34
CA SER A 68 -5.94 -12.29 0.21
C SER A 68 -7.35 -12.86 0.36
N LEU A 69 -8.26 -12.08 0.93
CA LEU A 69 -9.67 -12.48 1.03
C LEU A 69 -10.31 -12.67 -0.36
N GLU A 70 -9.75 -12.05 -1.40
CA GLU A 70 -10.18 -12.22 -2.79
C GLU A 70 -9.95 -13.65 -3.30
N GLN A 71 -8.95 -14.34 -2.76
CA GLN A 71 -8.67 -15.74 -3.06
C GLN A 71 -9.54 -16.71 -2.24
N PHE A 72 -10.29 -16.22 -1.25
CA PHE A 72 -11.16 -17.07 -0.43
C PHE A 72 -12.45 -17.42 -1.18
N ASP A 73 -12.61 -18.70 -1.51
CA ASP A 73 -13.82 -19.20 -2.17
C ASP A 73 -14.94 -19.45 -1.15
N PHE A 74 -15.77 -18.42 -0.95
CA PHE A 74 -16.96 -18.47 -0.08
C PHE A 74 -18.00 -19.52 -0.53
N SER A 75 -17.95 -20.03 -1.76
CA SER A 75 -18.87 -21.08 -2.21
C SER A 75 -18.61 -22.42 -1.50
N ARG A 76 -17.38 -22.65 -1.02
CA ARG A 76 -17.00 -23.86 -0.28
C ARG A 76 -17.52 -23.85 1.16
N HIS A 77 -17.90 -22.68 1.67
CA HIS A 77 -18.44 -22.46 3.00
C HIS A 77 -19.66 -21.52 2.94
N PRO A 78 -20.83 -21.97 2.44
CA PRO A 78 -22.04 -21.16 2.31
C PRO A 78 -22.53 -20.53 3.63
N GLU A 79 -22.16 -21.14 4.76
CA GLU A 79 -22.39 -20.64 6.11
C GLU A 79 -21.62 -19.34 6.42
N LEU A 80 -20.48 -19.12 5.75
CA LEU A 80 -19.68 -17.90 5.88
C LEU A 80 -20.20 -16.82 4.93
N LYS A 81 -21.09 -15.97 5.43
CA LYS A 81 -21.58 -14.81 4.67
C LYS A 81 -20.45 -13.81 4.44
N ARG A 82 -20.02 -13.66 3.18
CA ARG A 82 -19.00 -12.68 2.75
C ARG A 82 -19.23 -11.28 3.30
N SER A 83 -20.49 -10.82 3.31
CA SER A 83 -20.85 -9.49 3.82
C SER A 83 -20.56 -9.30 5.32
N VAL A 84 -20.67 -10.36 6.13
CA VAL A 84 -20.34 -10.33 7.55
C VAL A 84 -18.83 -10.22 7.74
N ILE A 85 -18.06 -11.00 6.97
CA ILE A 85 -16.60 -10.99 7.05
C ILE A 85 -16.04 -9.65 6.61
N LEU A 86 -16.51 -9.10 5.48
CA LEU A 86 -16.05 -7.81 4.96
C LEU A 86 -16.27 -6.64 5.94
N ARG A 87 -17.29 -6.71 6.81
CA ARG A 87 -17.54 -5.68 7.82
C ARG A 87 -16.39 -5.53 8.83
N TYR A 88 -15.59 -6.58 9.03
CA TYR A 88 -14.42 -6.56 9.92
C TYR A 88 -13.14 -6.07 9.25
N PHE A 89 -13.14 -5.82 7.94
CA PHE A 89 -12.00 -5.26 7.19
C PHE A 89 -12.02 -3.73 7.11
N ASP A 90 -13.04 -3.09 7.67
CA ASP A 90 -13.05 -1.65 7.85
C ASP A 90 -12.07 -1.23 8.97
N SER A 91 -11.44 -0.08 8.79
CA SER A 91 -10.65 0.64 9.79
C SER A 91 -11.29 0.68 11.17
N SER A 92 -12.63 0.78 11.23
CA SER A 92 -13.38 0.81 12.48
C SER A 92 -13.22 -0.44 13.35
N PHE A 93 -12.89 -1.60 12.78
CA PHE A 93 -12.61 -2.82 13.55
C PHE A 93 -11.31 -2.70 14.34
N VAL A 94 -10.26 -2.15 13.71
CA VAL A 94 -8.95 -1.91 14.34
C VAL A 94 -9.05 -0.79 15.38
N GLU A 95 -9.73 0.30 15.05
CA GLU A 95 -9.92 1.45 15.95
C GLU A 95 -10.67 1.08 17.24
N LYS A 96 -11.65 0.19 17.14
CA LYS A 96 -12.44 -0.28 18.29
C LYS A 96 -11.77 -1.41 19.08
N ALA A 97 -10.56 -1.83 18.68
CA ALA A 97 -9.86 -2.98 19.24
C ALA A 97 -10.78 -4.22 19.34
N GLY A 98 -11.53 -4.49 18.26
CA GLY A 98 -12.46 -5.60 18.21
C GLY A 98 -11.75 -6.96 18.21
N ASN A 99 -12.40 -7.97 18.78
CA ASN A 99 -11.92 -9.35 18.74
C ASN A 99 -12.71 -10.16 17.71
N LEU A 100 -12.01 -10.86 16.81
CA LEU A 100 -12.61 -11.81 15.87
C LEU A 100 -12.22 -13.24 16.27
N LEU A 101 -13.21 -14.04 16.64
CA LEU A 101 -13.03 -15.44 17.00
C LEU A 101 -13.61 -16.33 15.90
N LEU A 102 -12.75 -17.11 15.24
CA LEU A 102 -13.16 -18.10 14.23
C LEU A 102 -13.27 -19.48 14.89
N ILE A 103 -14.48 -20.02 15.01
CA ILE A 103 -14.76 -21.30 15.67
C ILE A 103 -15.29 -22.30 14.62
N GLY A 104 -14.68 -23.49 14.55
CA GLY A 104 -15.11 -24.57 13.65
C GLY A 104 -14.16 -25.76 13.66
N ALA A 105 -14.56 -26.88 13.06
CA ALA A 105 -13.73 -28.09 12.96
C ALA A 105 -12.38 -27.83 12.26
N SER A 106 -11.32 -28.58 12.60
CA SER A 106 -9.98 -28.40 11.99
C SER A 106 -10.01 -28.52 10.46
N GLY A 107 -9.14 -27.79 9.75
CA GLY A 107 -9.04 -27.85 8.27
C GLY A 107 -9.95 -26.90 7.49
N LEU A 108 -10.76 -26.06 8.15
CA LEU A 108 -11.66 -25.09 7.52
C LEU A 108 -11.00 -23.71 7.23
N GLY A 109 -9.67 -23.64 7.15
CA GLY A 109 -8.97 -22.38 6.86
C GLY A 109 -9.01 -21.33 7.99
N LYS A 110 -9.00 -21.77 9.26
CA LYS A 110 -8.89 -20.87 10.43
C LYS A 110 -7.47 -20.33 10.66
N THR A 111 -6.47 -20.93 10.02
CA THR A 111 -5.03 -20.65 10.17
C THR A 111 -4.45 -20.39 8.80
#